data_AF-A0A7C5N2X4-F1
#
_entry.id   AF-A0A7C5N2X4-F1
#
_cell.length_a   1.000
_cell.length_b   1.000
_cell.length_c   1.000
_cell.angle_alpha   90.00
_cell.angle_beta   90.00
_cell.angle_gamma   90.00
#
_symmetry.space_group_name_H-M   'P 1'
#
loop_
_entity.id
_entity.type
_entity.pdbx_description
1 polymer ?
#
loop_
_entity_poly.entity_id
_entity_poly.type
_entity_poly.pdbx_seq_one_letter_code
_entity_poly.pdbx_strand_id
1 'polypeptide(L)'
;MTSEEFFILLHPKLTTMIKANNPKLTSWVEVGKDSDFPIQNLPFGVFKTNNAGPRVCTRIGDYIVDLYTLSNVGLLEGLDIKKSVFLNKTINKLISLGKEKTSQLRERLSDILNKEPNRWQGIKTATDFLRPVSSVELLLPLKIGDYTDFYSSIEHATNVGMMFR
;
A
#
# COMPACT_ATOMS: atom_id res chain seq x y z
N MET A 1 -16.25 16.93 -33.58
CA MET A 1 -15.17 16.71 -32.61
C MET A 1 -15.29 17.76 -31.53
N THR A 2 -15.67 17.34 -30.32
CA THR A 2 -15.81 18.27 -29.19
C THR A 2 -14.43 18.66 -28.66
N SER A 3 -14.34 19.77 -27.92
CA SER A 3 -13.09 20.23 -27.30
C SER A 3 -12.46 19.19 -26.37
N GLU A 4 -13.26 18.29 -25.79
CA GLU A 4 -12.80 17.14 -24.99
C GLU A 4 -12.07 16.08 -25.82
N GLU A 5 -12.56 15.76 -27.03
CA GLU A 5 -11.92 14.78 -27.91
C GLU A 5 -10.54 15.26 -28.42
N PHE A 6 -10.37 16.58 -28.57
CA PHE A 6 -9.09 17.19 -28.96
C PHE A 6 -8.07 17.23 -27.81
N PHE A 7 -8.52 17.38 -26.57
CA PHE A 7 -7.66 17.41 -25.39
C PHE A 7 -7.05 16.02 -25.07
N ILE A 8 -7.79 14.94 -25.35
CA ILE A 8 -7.34 13.55 -25.21
C ILE A 8 -6.26 13.19 -26.24
N LEU A 9 -6.32 13.77 -27.45
CA LEU A 9 -5.39 13.44 -28.53
C LEU A 9 -3.99 14.07 -28.38
N LEU A 10 -3.88 15.18 -27.63
CA LEU A 10 -2.63 15.96 -27.52
C LEU A 10 -1.79 15.64 -26.26
N HIS A 11 -2.34 14.94 -25.27
CA HIS A 11 -1.65 14.62 -24.02
C HIS A 11 -1.98 13.20 -23.52
N PRO A 12 -1.21 12.16 -23.90
CA PRO A 12 -1.51 10.77 -23.55
C PRO A 12 -1.25 10.41 -22.07
N LYS A 13 -0.95 11.40 -21.20
CA LYS A 13 -0.96 11.20 -19.74
C LYS A 13 -2.36 11.48 -19.21
N LEU A 14 -3.35 10.69 -19.65
CA LEU A 14 -4.55 10.53 -18.84
C LEU A 14 -4.09 10.03 -17.47
N THR A 15 -4.26 10.88 -16.46
CA THR A 15 -4.15 10.50 -15.06
C THR A 15 -5.24 9.47 -14.81
N THR A 16 -4.95 8.20 -15.11
CA THR A 16 -5.83 7.07 -14.83
C THR A 16 -6.08 7.09 -13.33
N MET A 17 -7.34 7.31 -12.94
CA MET A 17 -7.75 7.13 -11.56
C MET A 17 -7.34 5.71 -11.14
N ILE A 18 -6.52 5.61 -10.10
CA ILE A 18 -6.17 4.32 -9.49
C ILE A 18 -7.47 3.71 -8.99
N LYS A 19 -7.87 2.57 -9.56
CA LYS A 19 -9.15 1.92 -9.24
C LYS A 19 -9.30 1.63 -7.75
N ALA A 20 -8.19 1.32 -7.08
CA ALA A 20 -8.12 1.07 -5.65
C ALA A 20 -8.58 2.26 -4.77
N ASN A 21 -8.65 3.48 -5.32
CA ASN A 21 -9.14 4.65 -4.58
C ASN A 21 -10.67 4.81 -4.64
N ASN A 22 -11.39 3.92 -5.35
CA ASN A 22 -12.84 4.00 -5.45
C ASN A 22 -13.48 3.81 -4.05
N PRO A 23 -14.24 4.80 -3.54
CA PRO A 23 -14.82 4.74 -2.20
C PRO A 23 -15.92 3.68 -2.07
N LYS A 24 -16.44 3.14 -3.18
CA LYS A 24 -17.45 2.08 -3.17
C LYS A 24 -16.87 0.68 -3.01
N LEU A 25 -15.55 0.51 -3.09
CA LEU A 25 -14.91 -0.79 -2.89
C LEU A 25 -15.11 -1.27 -1.46
N THR A 26 -15.42 -2.56 -1.32
CA THR A 26 -15.56 -3.23 -0.04
C THR A 26 -14.65 -4.45 -0.01
N SER A 27 -14.14 -4.80 1.17
CA SER A 27 -13.29 -5.98 1.34
C SER A 27 -14.10 -7.17 1.85
N TRP A 28 -13.64 -8.38 1.52
CA TRP A 28 -14.09 -9.60 2.23
C TRP A 28 -13.39 -9.76 3.58
N VAL A 29 -12.29 -9.03 3.83
CA VAL A 29 -11.73 -8.88 5.17
C VAL A 29 -12.61 -7.92 5.95
N GLU A 30 -12.97 -8.27 7.17
CA GLU A 30 -13.73 -7.39 8.05
C GLU A 30 -12.89 -6.17 8.43
N VAL A 31 -13.45 -4.99 8.22
CA VAL A 31 -12.81 -3.70 8.54
C VAL A 31 -13.80 -2.88 9.35
N GLY A 32 -13.38 -2.44 10.54
CA GLY A 32 -14.18 -1.55 11.38
C GLY A 32 -14.48 -0.22 10.66
N LYS A 33 -15.66 0.34 10.91
CA LYS A 33 -16.16 1.56 10.25
C LYS A 33 -15.20 2.75 10.38
N ASP A 34 -14.56 2.88 11.53
CA ASP A 34 -13.64 3.97 11.86
C ASP A 34 -12.17 3.56 11.74
N SER A 35 -11.89 2.45 11.03
CA SER A 35 -10.52 2.01 10.80
C SER A 35 -9.80 2.95 9.85
N ASP A 36 -8.58 3.34 10.21
CA ASP A 36 -7.67 4.05 9.31
C ASP A 36 -7.20 3.19 8.13
N PHE A 37 -7.47 1.87 8.14
CA PHE A 37 -6.96 0.92 7.16
C PHE A 37 -8.06 0.27 6.32
N PRO A 38 -8.94 1.03 5.64
CA PRO A 38 -9.89 0.45 4.70
C PRO A 38 -9.18 -0.05 3.44
N ILE A 39 -9.92 -0.74 2.56
CA ILE A 39 -9.40 -1.25 1.28
C ILE A 39 -8.87 -0.13 0.37
N GLN A 40 -9.28 1.11 0.60
CA GLN A 40 -8.77 2.30 -0.10
C GLN A 40 -7.42 2.78 0.44
N ASN A 41 -6.96 2.37 1.62
CA ASN A 41 -5.68 2.85 2.16
C ASN A 41 -4.51 1.96 1.75
N LEU A 42 -4.52 0.67 2.07
CA LEU A 42 -3.47 -0.32 1.75
C LEU A 42 -2.03 0.25 1.81
N PRO A 43 -1.58 0.76 2.98
CA PRO A 43 -0.24 1.31 3.13
C PRO A 43 0.81 0.19 3.08
N PHE A 44 2.04 0.50 2.70
CA PHE A 44 3.15 -0.45 2.73
C PHE A 44 3.98 -0.32 4.01
N GLY A 45 4.40 -1.45 4.57
CA GLY A 45 5.22 -1.49 5.76
C GLY A 45 6.11 -2.72 5.81
N VAL A 46 6.78 -2.92 6.94
CA VAL A 46 7.55 -4.12 7.22
C VAL A 46 7.13 -4.68 8.56
N PHE A 47 6.99 -5.99 8.63
CA PHE A 47 6.72 -6.71 9.85
C PHE A 47 7.69 -7.89 10.00
N LYS A 48 7.77 -8.44 11.21
CA LYS A 48 8.35 -9.76 11.46
C LYS A 48 7.47 -10.52 12.45
N THR A 49 7.74 -11.82 12.58
CA THR A 49 7.15 -12.66 13.63
C THR A 49 8.26 -13.33 14.41
N ASN A 50 7.94 -13.99 15.52
CA ASN A 50 8.92 -14.76 16.29
C ASN A 50 9.55 -15.89 15.46
N ASN A 51 8.84 -16.39 14.43
CA ASN A 51 9.24 -17.55 13.63
C ASN A 51 9.80 -17.17 12.26
N ALA A 52 9.70 -15.90 11.84
CA ALA A 52 10.11 -15.46 10.51
C ALA A 52 10.73 -14.07 10.54
N GLY A 53 11.83 -13.90 9.81
CA GLY A 53 12.51 -12.62 9.64
C GLY A 53 11.67 -11.57 8.92
N PRO A 54 12.19 -10.33 8.82
CA PRO A 54 11.46 -9.19 8.27
C PRO A 54 10.94 -9.39 6.84
N ARG A 55 9.70 -9.00 6.60
CA ARG A 55 8.99 -9.06 5.32
C ARG A 55 8.18 -7.81 5.06
N VAL A 56 8.04 -7.45 3.79
CA VAL A 56 7.18 -6.35 3.35
C VAL A 56 5.72 -6.79 3.44
N CYS A 57 4.87 -5.89 3.93
CA CYS A 57 3.45 -6.10 4.05
C CYS A 57 2.62 -4.93 3.54
N THR A 58 1.31 -5.17 3.41
CA THR A 58 0.30 -4.11 3.50
C THR A 58 -0.64 -4.34 4.68
N ARG A 59 -1.49 -3.36 5.00
CA ARG A 59 -2.45 -3.41 6.12
C ARG A 59 -3.89 -3.25 5.62
N ILE A 60 -4.80 -4.02 6.22
CA ILE A 60 -6.24 -3.98 5.98
C ILE A 60 -6.97 -4.28 7.30
N GLY A 61 -7.72 -3.30 7.82
CA GLY A 61 -8.29 -3.35 9.15
C GLY A 61 -7.25 -3.72 10.23
N ASP A 62 -7.57 -4.76 11.00
CA ASP A 62 -6.71 -5.30 12.06
C ASP A 62 -5.79 -6.43 11.57
N TYR A 63 -5.58 -6.53 10.26
CA TYR A 63 -4.75 -7.55 9.64
C TYR A 63 -3.59 -6.97 8.84
N ILE A 64 -2.50 -7.73 8.86
CA ILE A 64 -1.35 -7.61 7.98
C ILE A 64 -1.47 -8.62 6.85
N VAL A 65 -1.19 -8.16 5.63
CA VAL A 65 -1.06 -8.97 4.42
C VAL A 65 0.42 -9.18 4.13
N ASP A 66 0.91 -10.40 4.27
CA ASP A 66 2.29 -10.78 3.94
C ASP A 66 2.48 -10.89 2.43
N LEU A 67 3.16 -9.90 1.82
CA LEU A 67 3.35 -9.84 0.37
C LEU A 67 4.28 -10.94 -0.16
N TYR A 68 5.19 -11.44 0.67
CA TYR A 68 6.06 -12.54 0.28
C TYR A 68 5.24 -13.83 0.16
N THR A 69 4.39 -14.11 1.15
CA THR A 69 3.51 -15.28 1.11
C THR A 69 2.48 -15.18 -0.01
N LEU A 70 1.89 -13.99 -0.19
CA LEU A 70 0.93 -13.70 -1.26
C LEU A 70 1.55 -13.86 -2.67
N SER A 71 2.83 -13.52 -2.84
CA SER A 71 3.59 -13.83 -4.06
C SER A 71 3.88 -15.33 -4.23
N ASN A 72 4.08 -16.08 -3.14
CA ASN A 72 4.33 -17.51 -3.19
C ASN A 72 3.12 -18.34 -3.58
N VAL A 73 1.92 -17.93 -3.16
CA VAL A 73 0.66 -18.58 -3.55
C VAL A 73 0.14 -18.13 -4.93
N GLY A 74 0.97 -17.45 -5.73
CA GLY A 74 0.66 -17.08 -7.12
C GLY A 74 -0.22 -15.84 -7.30
N LEU A 75 -0.66 -15.19 -6.23
CA LEU A 75 -1.61 -14.08 -6.32
C LEU A 75 -1.00 -12.78 -6.89
N LEU A 76 0.34 -12.66 -6.91
CA LEU A 76 1.06 -11.55 -7.56
C LEU A 76 1.62 -11.88 -8.95
N GLU A 77 1.22 -13.02 -9.55
CA GLU A 77 1.70 -13.39 -10.88
C GLU A 77 1.35 -12.33 -11.94
N GLY A 78 2.25 -12.14 -12.90
CA GLY A 78 2.12 -11.14 -13.97
C GLY A 78 2.54 -9.71 -13.64
N LEU A 79 2.87 -9.39 -12.38
CA LEU A 79 3.36 -8.04 -12.02
C LEU A 79 4.85 -7.80 -12.33
N ASP A 80 5.59 -8.86 -12.66
CA ASP A 80 7.05 -8.81 -12.87
C ASP A 80 7.75 -8.11 -11.68
N ILE A 81 7.45 -8.60 -10.47
CA ILE A 81 8.10 -8.20 -9.22
C ILE A 81 8.74 -9.45 -8.63
N LYS A 82 10.06 -9.42 -8.43
CA LYS A 82 10.80 -10.54 -7.83
C LYS A 82 10.38 -10.74 -6.37
N LYS A 83 10.12 -11.98 -5.97
CA LYS A 83 9.78 -12.37 -4.58
C LYS A 83 10.75 -11.82 -3.54
N SER A 84 12.04 -11.71 -3.88
CA SER A 84 13.09 -11.17 -3.01
C SER A 84 12.92 -9.68 -2.66
N VAL A 85 12.08 -8.95 -3.38
CA VAL A 85 11.69 -7.58 -3.01
C VAL A 85 10.87 -7.58 -1.72
N PHE A 86 10.02 -8.58 -1.52
CA PHE A 86 9.17 -8.70 -0.34
C PHE A 86 9.87 -9.34 0.86
N LEU A 87 10.96 -10.07 0.64
CA LEU A 87 11.82 -10.59 1.70
C LEU A 87 12.89 -9.56 2.06
N ASN A 88 12.47 -8.45 2.67
CA ASN A 88 13.35 -7.35 3.02
C ASN A 88 12.98 -6.71 4.36
N LYS A 89 14.00 -6.14 5.02
CA LYS A 89 13.85 -5.39 6.27
C LYS A 89 13.32 -3.97 6.08
N THR A 90 13.26 -3.47 4.85
CA THR A 90 12.72 -2.17 4.50
C THR A 90 12.01 -2.20 3.15
N ILE A 91 11.14 -1.24 2.89
CA ILE A 91 10.41 -1.09 1.61
C ILE A 91 11.23 -0.37 0.53
N ASN A 92 12.48 0.03 0.79
CA ASN A 92 13.30 0.77 -0.18
C ASN A 92 13.42 0.06 -1.53
N LYS A 93 13.58 -1.28 -1.53
CA LYS A 93 13.64 -2.07 -2.78
C LYS A 93 12.33 -2.03 -3.56
N LEU A 94 11.19 -2.01 -2.86
CA LEU A 94 9.88 -1.89 -3.49
C LEU A 94 9.72 -0.49 -4.11
N ILE A 95 10.08 0.56 -3.37
CA ILE A 95 10.03 1.95 -3.85
C ILE A 95 10.93 2.12 -5.08
N SER A 96 12.12 1.51 -5.10
CA SER A 96 13.05 1.62 -6.24
C SER A 96 12.52 1.01 -7.54
N LEU A 97 11.44 0.21 -7.50
CA LEU A 97 10.77 -0.27 -8.72
C LEU A 97 9.97 0.83 -9.43
N GLY A 98 9.77 1.98 -8.78
CA GLY A 98 9.09 3.13 -9.35
C GLY A 98 7.57 3.11 -9.20
N LYS A 99 6.96 4.27 -9.46
CA LYS A 99 5.53 4.52 -9.24
C LYS A 99 4.65 3.51 -9.97
N GLU A 100 4.94 3.22 -11.24
CA GLU A 100 4.16 2.30 -12.06
C GLU A 100 4.02 0.92 -11.42
N LYS A 101 5.12 0.28 -11.02
CA LYS A 101 5.11 -1.03 -10.38
C LYS A 101 4.40 -1.00 -9.03
N THR A 102 4.62 0.04 -8.22
CA THR A 102 3.92 0.17 -6.93
C THR A 102 2.41 0.40 -7.11
N SER A 103 1.99 1.13 -8.15
CA SER A 103 0.57 1.31 -8.50
C SER A 103 -0.06 0.01 -8.97
N GLN A 104 0.60 -0.76 -9.85
CA GLN A 104 0.10 -2.06 -10.30
C GLN A 104 -0.03 -3.06 -9.14
N LEU A 105 0.95 -3.08 -8.22
CA LEU A 105 0.88 -3.89 -7.01
C LEU A 105 -0.31 -3.48 -6.13
N ARG A 106 -0.53 -2.17 -5.93
CA ARG A 106 -1.67 -1.66 -5.16
C ARG A 106 -3.00 -2.04 -5.79
N GLU A 107 -3.14 -1.92 -7.10
CA GLU A 107 -4.35 -2.36 -7.81
C GLU A 107 -4.59 -3.86 -7.64
N ARG A 108 -3.55 -4.67 -7.78
CA ARG A 108 -3.65 -6.12 -7.54
C ARG A 108 -4.09 -6.44 -6.12
N LEU A 109 -3.53 -5.76 -5.12
CA LEU A 109 -3.90 -5.98 -3.72
C LEU A 109 -5.36 -5.60 -3.47
N SER A 110 -5.81 -4.48 -4.05
CA SER A 110 -7.21 -4.09 -4.01
C SER A 110 -8.11 -5.16 -4.64
N ASP A 111 -7.75 -5.69 -5.81
CA ASP A 111 -8.54 -6.75 -6.47
C ASP A 111 -8.59 -8.03 -5.62
N ILE A 112 -7.45 -8.48 -5.08
CA ILE A 112 -7.37 -9.68 -4.23
C ILE A 112 -8.27 -9.54 -3.00
N LEU A 113 -8.29 -8.37 -2.38
CA LEU A 113 -9.01 -8.08 -1.14
C LEU A 113 -10.47 -7.67 -1.38
N ASN A 114 -10.88 -7.39 -2.61
CA ASN A 114 -12.23 -6.95 -2.95
C ASN A 114 -13.25 -8.07 -2.73
N LYS A 115 -14.37 -7.74 -2.09
CA LYS A 115 -15.50 -8.64 -1.82
C LYS A 115 -16.18 -9.15 -3.08
N GLU A 116 -16.16 -8.38 -4.16
CA GLU A 116 -16.75 -8.79 -5.43
C GLU A 116 -15.99 -9.98 -6.02
N PRO A 117 -16.71 -11.01 -6.55
CA PRO A 117 -16.08 -12.16 -7.19
C PRO A 117 -15.12 -11.72 -8.29
N ASN A 118 -13.87 -12.16 -8.17
CA ASN A 118 -12.84 -11.82 -9.13
C ASN A 118 -11.89 -12.99 -9.35
N ARG A 119 -11.01 -12.83 -10.35
CA ARG A 119 -10.04 -13.85 -10.78
C ARG A 119 -9.12 -14.32 -9.65
N TRP A 120 -8.82 -13.47 -8.67
CA TRP A 120 -7.72 -13.71 -7.72
C TRP A 120 -8.15 -14.47 -6.46
N GLN A 121 -9.46 -14.64 -6.19
CA GLN A 121 -10.00 -15.54 -5.15
C GLN A 121 -9.22 -15.56 -3.80
N GLY A 122 -8.78 -14.39 -3.32
CA GLY A 122 -7.85 -14.29 -2.17
C GLY A 122 -8.36 -14.92 -0.87
N ILE A 123 -9.68 -14.98 -0.69
CA ILE A 123 -10.31 -15.58 0.49
C ILE A 123 -9.93 -17.06 0.71
N LYS A 124 -9.66 -17.82 -0.36
CA LYS A 124 -9.35 -19.26 -0.27
C LYS A 124 -8.00 -19.54 0.40
N THR A 125 -7.04 -18.63 0.25
CA THR A 125 -5.68 -18.75 0.81
C THR A 125 -5.42 -17.70 1.88
N ALA A 126 -6.49 -17.08 2.39
CA ALA A 126 -6.44 -16.00 3.38
C ALA A 126 -5.58 -16.37 4.60
N THR A 127 -5.71 -17.60 5.10
CA THR A 127 -4.97 -18.12 6.26
C THR A 127 -3.45 -18.12 6.09
N ASP A 128 -2.97 -18.12 4.85
CA ASP A 128 -1.54 -18.19 4.55
C ASP A 128 -0.89 -16.81 4.67
N PHE A 129 -1.56 -15.78 4.16
CA PHE A 129 -1.00 -14.43 4.03
C PHE A 129 -1.60 -13.39 4.97
N LEU A 130 -2.78 -13.61 5.57
CA LEU A 130 -3.35 -12.71 6.57
C LEU A 130 -2.90 -13.08 7.97
N ARG A 131 -2.51 -12.06 8.75
CA ARG A 131 -2.13 -12.20 10.15
C ARG A 131 -2.74 -11.09 10.98
N PRO A 132 -3.30 -11.36 12.17
CA PRO A 132 -3.70 -10.30 13.08
C PRO A 132 -2.52 -9.38 13.39
N VAL A 133 -2.73 -8.06 13.37
CA VAL A 133 -1.70 -7.07 13.70
C VAL A 133 -1.15 -7.30 15.11
N SER A 134 -1.98 -7.75 16.05
CA SER A 134 -1.59 -8.11 17.43
C SER A 134 -0.60 -9.28 17.53
N SER A 135 -0.44 -10.06 16.47
CA SER A 135 0.44 -11.23 16.42
C SER A 135 1.81 -10.97 15.79
N VAL A 136 2.09 -9.73 15.38
CA VAL A 136 3.32 -9.37 14.67
C VAL A 136 4.01 -8.16 15.28
N GLU A 137 5.30 -8.01 14.99
CA GLU A 137 6.05 -6.80 15.32
C GLU A 137 6.21 -5.95 14.05
N LEU A 138 5.72 -4.70 14.09
CA LEU A 138 5.94 -3.72 13.02
C LEU A 138 7.30 -3.06 13.17
N LEU A 139 7.99 -2.88 12.05
CA LEU A 139 9.35 -2.33 11.99
C LEU A 139 9.36 -0.97 11.28
N LEU A 140 10.45 -0.22 11.47
CA LEU A 140 10.70 0.99 10.68
C LEU A 140 10.67 0.63 9.18
N PRO A 141 9.81 1.26 8.35
CA PRO A 141 9.58 0.79 6.99
C PRO A 141 10.74 1.13 6.05
N LEU A 142 11.56 2.13 6.38
CA LEU A 142 12.60 2.66 5.50
C LEU A 142 13.97 2.60 6.16
N LYS A 143 14.98 2.31 5.34
CA LYS A 143 16.36 2.69 5.64
C LYS A 143 16.47 4.16 5.23
N ILE A 144 16.44 5.03 6.21
CA ILE A 144 16.56 6.47 6.03
C ILE A 144 18.04 6.77 5.77
N GLY A 145 18.33 7.41 4.63
CA GLY A 145 19.67 7.93 4.33
C GLY A 145 19.82 9.31 4.95
N ASP A 146 18.97 10.22 4.50
CA ASP A 146 18.89 11.60 4.97
C ASP A 146 17.47 11.90 5.47
N TYR A 147 17.37 12.77 6.47
CA TYR A 147 16.12 13.28 7.00
C TYR A 147 16.18 14.81 7.02
N THR A 148 15.21 15.44 6.37
CA THR A 148 15.04 16.89 6.32
C THR A 148 13.70 17.22 6.94
N ASP A 149 13.72 18.09 7.94
CA ASP A 149 12.50 18.64 8.56
C ASP A 149 12.28 20.07 8.08
N PHE A 150 11.06 20.41 7.69
CA PHE A 150 10.70 21.70 7.11
C PHE A 150 9.92 22.55 8.10
N TYR A 151 10.15 23.87 8.08
CA TYR A 151 9.45 24.84 8.94
C TYR A 151 8.35 25.59 8.19
N SER A 152 7.42 24.84 7.58
CA SER A 152 6.50 25.37 6.55
C SER A 152 5.09 25.72 7.05
N SER A 153 4.79 25.60 8.35
CA SER A 153 3.51 26.08 8.89
C SER A 153 3.65 27.53 9.35
N ILE A 154 2.88 28.43 8.74
CA ILE A 154 2.88 29.86 9.09
C ILE A 154 2.36 30.08 10.51
N GLU A 155 1.34 29.34 10.94
CA GLU A 155 0.78 29.41 12.29
C GLU A 155 1.79 28.90 13.31
N HIS A 156 2.46 27.78 13.02
CA HIS A 156 3.52 27.26 13.86
C HIS A 156 4.66 28.28 13.99
N ALA A 157 5.11 28.85 12.86
CA ALA A 157 6.13 29.87 12.82
C ALA A 157 5.77 31.13 13.62
N THR A 158 4.51 31.56 13.51
CA THR A 158 3.98 32.74 14.22
C THR A 158 3.88 32.50 15.72
N ASN A 159 3.33 31.37 16.15
CA ASN A 159 3.17 31.04 17.56
C ASN A 159 4.53 30.91 18.27
N VAL A 160 5.50 30.24 17.63
CA VAL A 160 6.87 30.19 18.12
C VAL A 160 7.48 31.59 18.14
N GLY A 161 7.25 32.39 17.10
CA GLY A 161 7.68 33.78 17.04
C GLY A 161 7.24 34.58 18.27
N MET A 162 5.92 34.64 18.53
CA MET A 162 5.32 35.44 19.61
C MET A 162 5.85 35.11 21.01
N MET A 163 6.29 33.87 21.26
CA MET A 163 6.87 33.50 22.56
C MET A 163 8.29 34.06 22.75
N PHE A 164 9.00 34.37 21.67
CA PHE A 164 10.41 34.76 21.70
C PHE A 164 10.68 36.19 21.21
N ARG A 165 9.81 36.79 20.38
CA ARG A 165 9.99 38.13 19.81
C ARG A 165 8.68 38.75 19.33
#